data_AF-A0A8B3LE50-F1
#
_entry.id   AF-A0A8B3LE50-F1
#
_cell.length_a   1.000
_cell.length_b   1.000
_cell.length_c   1.000
_cell.angle_alpha   90.00
_cell.angle_beta   90.00
_cell.angle_gamma   90.00
#
_symmetry.space_group_name_H-M   'P 1'
#
loop_
_entity.id
_entity.type
_entity.pdbx_description
1 polymer ?
#
loop_
_entity_poly.entity_id
_entity_poly.type
_entity_poly.pdbx_seq_one_letter_code
_entity_poly.pdbx_strand_id
1 'polypeptide(L)'
;MSRDEDHIASTKEKLVRMANQIATFFHSKPREEGIAGVAEHINKFWEPRMRRQFFELLDGDPEDFDELVIAASAKIKRPLTAEQADKSLGYSKPAEAEGAIPHK
;
A
#
# COMPACT_ATOMS: atom_id res chain seq x y z
N MET A 1 5.76 -29.48 -2.37
CA MET A 1 6.49 -28.19 -2.38
C MET A 1 6.21 -27.56 -3.73
N SER A 2 6.10 -26.23 -3.82
CA SER A 2 5.70 -25.45 -5.01
C SER A 2 4.20 -25.08 -5.10
N ARG A 3 3.82 -24.05 -4.34
CA ARG A 3 2.87 -23.01 -4.82
C ARG A 3 3.13 -21.61 -4.25
N ASP A 4 4.13 -21.44 -3.39
CA ASP A 4 4.39 -20.17 -2.72
C ASP A 4 5.39 -19.26 -3.45
N GLU A 5 6.24 -19.74 -4.36
CA GLU A 5 7.31 -18.92 -4.96
C GLU A 5 6.83 -17.98 -6.10
N ASP A 6 6.01 -18.45 -7.04
CA ASP A 6 5.54 -17.62 -8.17
C ASP A 6 4.51 -16.55 -7.78
N HIS A 7 3.74 -16.79 -6.72
CA HIS A 7 2.76 -15.80 -6.25
C HIS A 7 3.43 -14.58 -5.60
N ILE A 8 4.62 -14.73 -5.00
CA ILE A 8 5.29 -13.65 -4.26
C ILE A 8 5.97 -12.66 -5.20
N ALA A 9 6.60 -13.13 -6.29
CA ALA A 9 7.25 -12.24 -7.26
C ALA A 9 6.27 -11.30 -7.95
N SER A 10 5.16 -11.84 -8.47
CA SER A 10 4.11 -11.04 -9.13
C SER A 10 3.38 -10.10 -8.16
N THR A 11 3.37 -10.43 -6.86
CA THR A 11 2.78 -9.56 -5.82
C THR A 11 3.65 -8.33 -5.55
N LYS A 12 4.97 -8.45 -5.65
CA LYS A 12 5.91 -7.35 -5.42
C LYS A 12 5.78 -6.23 -6.46
N GLU A 13 5.86 -6.57 -7.74
CA GLU A 13 5.64 -5.61 -8.85
C GLU A 13 4.24 -4.97 -8.77
N LYS A 14 3.25 -5.76 -8.36
CA LYS A 14 1.88 -5.25 -8.16
C LYS A 14 1.79 -4.25 -7.01
N LEU A 15 2.52 -4.44 -5.90
CA LEU A 15 2.59 -3.48 -4.80
C LEU A 15 3.20 -2.15 -5.26
N VAL A 16 4.30 -2.21 -6.02
CA VAL A 16 4.93 -1.00 -6.60
C VAL A 16 3.93 -0.25 -7.47
N ARG A 17 3.29 -0.97 -8.41
CA ARG A 17 2.26 -0.38 -9.27
C ARG A 17 1.10 0.24 -8.49
N MET A 18 0.59 -0.44 -7.47
CA MET A 18 -0.49 0.10 -6.62
C MET A 18 -0.05 1.36 -5.87
N ALA A 19 1.17 1.37 -5.31
CA ALA A 19 1.70 2.55 -4.63
C ALA A 19 1.82 3.74 -5.59
N ASN A 20 2.35 3.51 -6.79
CA ASN A 20 2.47 4.55 -7.82
C ASN A 20 1.10 5.05 -8.30
N GLN A 21 0.09 4.17 -8.38
CA GLN A 21 -1.29 4.59 -8.69
C GLN A 21 -1.88 5.49 -7.60
N ILE A 22 -1.64 5.18 -6.32
CA ILE A 22 -2.06 6.03 -5.20
C ILE A 22 -1.35 7.39 -5.29
N ALA A 23 -0.04 7.42 -5.50
CA ALA A 23 0.70 8.67 -5.66
C ALA A 23 0.21 9.50 -6.86
N THR A 24 -0.06 8.86 -8.00
CA THR A 24 -0.61 9.54 -9.19
C THR A 24 -1.94 10.26 -8.86
N PHE A 25 -2.81 9.63 -8.07
CA PHE A 25 -4.06 10.25 -7.63
C PHE A 25 -3.81 11.50 -6.77
N PHE A 26 -2.83 11.44 -5.87
CA PHE A 26 -2.45 12.54 -5.00
C PHE A 26 -1.53 13.58 -5.66
N HIS A 27 -1.00 13.32 -6.85
CA HIS A 27 -0.17 14.26 -7.60
C HIS A 27 -0.93 15.53 -8.02
N SER A 28 -2.27 15.47 -8.08
CA SER A 28 -3.11 16.66 -8.32
C SER A 28 -3.23 17.58 -7.09
N LYS A 29 -2.78 17.11 -5.91
CA LYS A 29 -2.80 17.85 -4.64
C LYS A 29 -1.42 18.49 -4.37
N PRO A 30 -1.34 19.51 -3.51
CA PRO A 30 -0.05 20.05 -3.09
C PRO A 30 0.80 18.97 -2.41
N ARG A 31 2.11 19.01 -2.66
CA ARG A 31 3.07 17.95 -2.29
C ARG A 31 2.92 17.49 -0.84
N GLU A 32 2.78 18.42 0.10
CA GLU A 32 2.64 18.11 1.53
C GLU A 32 1.35 17.34 1.86
N GLU A 33 0.22 17.72 1.25
CA GLU A 33 -1.04 17.00 1.37
C GLU A 33 -0.99 15.66 0.66
N GLY A 34 -0.33 15.59 -0.50
CA GLY A 34 -0.14 14.36 -1.25
C GLY A 34 0.64 13.32 -0.44
N ILE A 35 1.77 13.72 0.16
CA ILE A 35 2.58 12.86 1.03
C ILE A 35 1.74 12.35 2.22
N ALA A 36 0.99 13.23 2.88
CA ALA A 36 0.15 12.84 4.01
C ALA A 36 -1.00 11.90 3.58
N GLY A 37 -1.64 12.18 2.45
CA GLY A 37 -2.74 11.41 1.90
C GLY A 37 -2.31 10.01 1.44
N VAL A 38 -1.18 9.90 0.73
CA VAL A 38 -0.60 8.61 0.32
C VAL A 38 -0.27 7.75 1.55
N ALA A 39 0.40 8.33 2.56
CA ALA A 39 0.73 7.62 3.77
C ALA A 39 -0.52 7.16 4.55
N GLU A 40 -1.53 8.02 4.66
CA GLU A 40 -2.79 7.68 5.33
C GLU A 40 -3.53 6.56 4.57
N HIS A 41 -3.60 6.64 3.24
CA HIS A 41 -4.23 5.63 2.40
C HIS A 41 -3.55 4.28 2.55
N ILE A 42 -2.21 4.23 2.47
CA ILE A 42 -1.47 2.98 2.69
C ILE A 42 -1.70 2.45 4.11
N ASN A 43 -1.70 3.30 5.14
CA ASN A 43 -1.98 2.85 6.50
C ASN A 43 -3.40 2.30 6.70
N LYS A 44 -4.42 2.89 6.04
CA LYS A 44 -5.83 2.50 6.16
C LYS A 44 -6.17 1.25 5.35
N PHE A 45 -5.66 1.15 4.13
CA PHE A 45 -6.04 0.09 3.19
C PHE A 45 -5.03 -1.05 3.13
N TRP A 46 -3.76 -0.82 3.48
CA TRP A 46 -2.75 -1.88 3.41
C TRP A 46 -2.61 -2.60 4.75
N GLU A 47 -2.75 -3.91 4.67
CA GLU A 47 -2.49 -4.82 5.76
C GLU A 47 -1.02 -4.80 6.20
N PRO A 48 -0.72 -5.25 7.43
CA PRO A 48 0.64 -5.21 7.96
C PRO A 48 1.66 -5.98 7.11
N ARG A 49 1.26 -7.11 6.49
CA ARG A 49 2.13 -7.89 5.58
C ARG A 49 2.50 -7.10 4.33
N MET A 50 1.53 -6.45 3.71
CA MET A 50 1.77 -5.62 2.51
C MET A 50 2.69 -4.45 2.82
N ARG A 51 2.51 -3.79 3.98
CA ARG A 51 3.42 -2.72 4.43
C ARG A 51 4.83 -3.22 4.64
N ARG A 52 5.02 -4.43 5.18
CA ARG A 52 6.37 -5.01 5.30
C ARG A 52 7.01 -5.23 3.93
N GLN A 53 6.30 -5.90 3.02
CA GLN A 53 6.80 -6.17 1.67
C GLN A 53 7.11 -4.88 0.90
N PHE A 54 6.29 -3.85 1.07
CA PHE A 54 6.53 -2.52 0.54
C PHE A 54 7.85 -1.91 1.01
N PHE A 55 8.13 -2.01 2.31
CA PHE A 55 9.39 -1.51 2.85
C PHE A 55 10.58 -2.34 2.40
N GLU A 56 10.42 -3.66 2.24
CA GLU A 56 11.47 -4.52 1.66
C GLU A 56 11.77 -4.15 0.20
N LEU A 57 10.75 -3.77 -0.57
CA LEU A 57 10.91 -3.26 -1.94
C LEU A 57 11.59 -1.89 -1.98
N LEU A 58 11.18 -0.98 -1.10
CA LEU A 58 11.80 0.35 -0.97
C LEU A 58 13.26 0.29 -0.53
N ASP A 59 13.64 -0.69 0.29
CA ASP A 59 15.02 -0.87 0.76
C ASP A 59 15.92 -1.48 -0.34
N GLY A 60 15.33 -2.27 -1.24
CA GLY A 60 16.00 -2.84 -2.40
C GLY A 60 16.12 -1.86 -3.56
N ASP A 61 15.00 -1.53 -4.19
CA ASP A 61 14.92 -0.69 -5.40
C ASP A 61 13.89 0.44 -5.19
N PRO A 62 14.29 1.53 -4.54
CA PRO A 62 13.42 2.69 -4.36
C PRO A 62 13.14 3.44 -5.67
N GLU A 63 13.92 3.20 -6.73
CA GLU A 63 13.85 3.92 -8.01
C GLU A 63 12.56 3.64 -8.79
N ASP A 64 11.91 2.49 -8.53
CA ASP A 64 10.63 2.14 -9.16
C ASP A 64 9.43 2.83 -8.48
N PHE A 65 9.65 3.52 -7.35
CA PHE A 65 8.62 4.24 -6.62
C PHE A 65 8.60 5.73 -6.97
N ASP A 66 7.39 6.29 -7.03
CA ASP A 66 7.19 7.72 -7.19
C ASP A 66 7.74 8.52 -5.98
N GLU A 67 8.20 9.75 -6.21
CA GLU A 67 8.76 10.61 -5.16
C GLU A 67 7.78 10.85 -4.00
N LEU A 68 6.47 10.92 -4.27
CA LEU A 68 5.45 11.06 -3.23
C LEU A 68 5.35 9.80 -2.38
N VAL A 69 5.52 8.62 -2.97
CA VAL A 69 5.53 7.33 -2.26
C VAL A 69 6.74 7.24 -1.35
N ILE A 70 7.93 7.60 -1.86
CA ILE A 70 9.17 7.60 -1.09
C ILE A 70 9.06 8.58 0.10
N ALA A 71 8.57 9.80 -0.14
CA ALA A 71 8.36 10.77 0.92
C ALA A 71 7.27 10.33 1.91
N ALA A 72 6.20 9.69 1.44
CA ALA A 72 5.15 9.11 2.28
C ALA A 72 5.65 7.95 3.14
N SER A 73 6.65 7.20 2.67
CA SER A 73 7.22 6.06 3.41
C SER A 73 7.72 6.43 4.81
N ALA A 74 8.20 7.67 5.00
CA ALA A 74 8.61 8.20 6.31
C ALA A 74 7.44 8.37 7.29
N LYS A 75 6.19 8.50 6.79
CA LYS A 75 4.96 8.64 7.59
C LYS A 75 4.17 7.33 7.73
N ILE A 76 4.53 6.27 7.01
CA ILE A 76 3.84 4.99 7.07
C ILE A 76 4.29 4.21 8.31
N LYS A 77 3.33 3.64 9.06
CA LYS A 77 3.62 2.85 10.26
C LYS A 77 4.13 1.46 9.87
N ARG A 78 5.43 1.24 10.08
CA ARG A 78 6.09 -0.07 9.96
C ARG A 78 5.57 -1.02 11.05
N PRO A 79 4.92 -2.14 10.72
CA PRO A 79 4.61 -3.16 11.71
C PRO A 79 5.91 -3.84 12.16
N LEU A 80 6.16 -3.86 13.46
CA LEU A 80 7.42 -4.29 14.07
C LEU A 80 7.55 -5.82 14.19
N THR A 81 6.45 -6.59 14.04
CA THR A 81 6.46 -8.04 14.32
C THR A 81 5.70 -8.87 13.29
N ALA A 82 6.30 -10.01 12.90
CA ALA A 82 5.70 -11.01 12.01
C ALA A 82 4.36 -11.58 12.55
N GLU A 83 4.19 -11.59 13.87
CA GLU A 83 3.00 -12.09 14.56
C GLU A 83 1.77 -11.18 14.36
N GLN A 84 1.96 -9.86 14.26
CA GLN A 84 0.89 -8.92 13.91
C GLN A 84 0.51 -9.02 12.43
N ALA A 85 1.44 -9.49 11.61
CA ALA A 85 1.25 -9.69 10.19
C ALA A 85 0.47 -10.99 9.91
N ASP A 86 0.64 -12.03 10.73
CA ASP A 86 0.01 -13.35 10.56
C ASP A 86 -1.46 -13.42 10.97
N LYS A 87 -1.87 -12.71 12.03
CA LYS A 87 -3.27 -12.68 12.49
C LYS A 87 -4.26 -12.03 11.50
N SER A 88 -3.77 -11.39 10.43
CA SER A 88 -4.59 -10.77 9.38
C SER A 88 -4.99 -11.72 8.25
N LEU A 89 -4.53 -12.99 8.27
CA LEU A 89 -4.88 -14.00 7.25
C LEU A 89 -6.32 -14.55 7.43
N GLY A 90 -7.26 -13.66 7.72
CA GLY A 90 -8.69 -13.88 7.81
C GLY A 90 -9.40 -12.72 7.13
N TYR A 91 -9.45 -12.79 5.80
CA TYR A 91 -10.10 -11.84 4.88
C TYR A 91 -11.43 -11.32 5.48
N SER A 92 -11.40 -10.12 6.08
CA SER A 92 -12.60 -9.45 6.54
C SER A 92 -13.17 -8.65 5.38
N LYS A 93 -14.19 -9.26 4.75
CA LYS A 93 -15.32 -8.73 3.96
C LYS A 93 -15.19 -7.31 3.37
N PRO A 94 -15.58 -7.10 2.09
CA PRO A 94 -15.87 -5.75 1.60
C PRO A 94 -17.06 -5.21 2.39
N ALA A 95 -16.79 -4.34 3.37
CA ALA A 95 -17.81 -3.54 4.02
C ALA A 95 -18.19 -2.40 3.07
N GLU A 96 -19.35 -2.57 2.43
CA GLU A 96 -20.32 -1.54 2.08
C GLU A 96 -19.79 -0.09 1.98
N ALA A 97 -19.56 0.35 0.73
CA ALA A 97 -19.69 1.75 0.38
C ALA A 97 -21.12 1.98 -0.13
N GLU A 98 -22.09 2.08 0.78
CA GLU A 98 -23.33 2.81 0.50
C GLU A 98 -23.01 4.31 0.56
N GLY A 99 -23.25 5.02 -0.55
CA GLY A 99 -22.98 6.44 -0.67
C GLY A 99 -23.29 7.02 -2.05
N ALA A 100 -24.56 6.91 -2.46
CA ALA A 100 -25.29 7.83 -3.34
C ALA A 100 -24.63 8.32 -4.66
N ILE A 101 -25.09 7.78 -5.78
CA ILE A 101 -25.25 8.55 -7.02
C ILE A 101 -26.75 8.54 -7.38
N PRO A 102 -27.51 9.63 -7.15
CA PRO A 102 -28.81 9.75 -7.77
C PRO A 102 -28.62 10.10 -9.24
N HIS A 103 -28.97 9.15 -10.11
CA HIS A 103 -29.25 9.42 -11.51
C HIS A 103 -30.43 10.39 -11.61
N LYS A 104 -30.31 11.37 -12.50
CA LYS A 104 -31.45 12.07 -13.07
C LYS A 104 -31.29 12.15 -14.58
#